data_AF-A0A9D2HL25-F1
#
_entry.id   AF-A0A9D2HL25-F1
#
_cell.length_a   1.000
_cell.length_b   1.000
_cell.length_c   1.000
_cell.angle_alpha   90.00
_cell.angle_beta   90.00
_cell.angle_gamma   90.00
#
_symmetry.space_group_name_H-M   'P 1'
#
loop_
_entity.id
_entity.type
_entity.pdbx_description
1 polymer ?
#
loop_
_entity_poly.entity_id
_entity_poly.type
_entity_poly.pdbx_seq_one_letter_code
_entity_poly.pdbx_strand_id
1 'polypeptide(L)'
;MENSANTLQLRLRNCIQTILELEPQMHDSGLEQVFARELDALRAFLEQVDGMTLVEADVCRLETATAVFLSELRPSMGTVARGVVQ
;
A
#
# COMPACT_ATOMS: atom_id res chain seq x y z
N MET A 1 4.65 -28.67 6.35
CA MET A 1 5.44 -27.43 6.53
C MET A 1 4.89 -26.42 5.55
N GLU A 2 3.89 -25.64 5.96
CA GLU A 2 3.09 -24.80 5.02
C GLU A 2 2.63 -23.48 5.67
N ASN A 3 3.42 -22.94 6.62
CA ASN A 3 3.01 -21.77 7.41
C ASN A 3 3.81 -20.50 7.07
N SER A 4 5.09 -20.62 6.73
CA SER A 4 5.95 -19.46 6.50
C SER A 4 5.72 -18.79 5.14
N ALA A 5 5.54 -19.56 4.06
CA ALA A 5 5.25 -19.00 2.73
C ALA A 5 3.90 -18.28 2.71
N ASN A 6 2.86 -18.89 3.30
CA ASN A 6 1.55 -18.26 3.50
C ASN A 6 1.65 -16.97 4.35
N THR A 7 2.56 -16.93 5.33
CA THR A 7 2.79 -15.73 6.15
C THR A 7 3.48 -14.61 5.38
N LEU A 8 4.46 -14.92 4.53
CA LEU A 8 5.16 -13.93 3.70
C LEU A 8 4.23 -13.33 2.64
N GLN A 9 3.44 -14.17 1.96
CA GLN A 9 2.45 -13.74 0.98
C GLN A 9 1.37 -12.88 1.63
N LEU A 10 0.90 -13.25 2.82
CA LEU A 10 -0.05 -12.44 3.59
C LEU A 10 0.51 -11.05 3.93
N ARG A 11 1.76 -10.98 4.40
CA ARG A 11 2.42 -9.70 4.73
C ARG A 11 2.59 -8.83 3.49
N LEU A 12 3.06 -9.41 2.39
CA LEU A 12 3.19 -8.74 1.10
C LEU A 12 1.83 -8.18 0.62
N ARG A 13 0.78 -9.01 0.66
CA ARG A 13 -0.60 -8.61 0.37
C ARG A 13 -1.03 -7.42 1.22
N ASN A 14 -0.79 -7.49 2.54
CA ASN A 14 -1.18 -6.42 3.45
C ASN A 14 -0.49 -5.09 3.11
N CYS A 15 0.80 -5.11 2.74
CA CYS A 15 1.51 -3.90 2.32
C CYS A 15 0.86 -3.25 1.10
N ILE A 16 0.57 -4.06 0.07
CA ILE A 16 -0.03 -3.58 -1.18
C ILE A 16 -1.45 -3.07 -0.91
N GLN A 17 -2.27 -3.83 -0.17
CA GLN A 17 -3.63 -3.43 0.18
C GLN A 17 -3.65 -2.12 0.98
N THR A 18 -2.75 -1.96 1.96
CA THR A 18 -2.64 -0.72 2.75
C THR A 18 -2.39 0.51 1.86
N ILE A 19 -1.62 0.36 0.77
CA ILE A 19 -1.38 1.45 -0.18
C ILE A 19 -2.66 1.73 -0.99
N LEU A 20 -3.30 0.68 -1.53
CA LEU A 20 -4.52 0.81 -2.35
C LEU A 20 -5.71 1.36 -1.54
N GLU A 21 -5.77 1.11 -0.23
CA GLU A 21 -6.79 1.67 0.67
C GLU A 21 -6.72 3.21 0.80
N LEU A 22 -5.59 3.82 0.41
CA LEU A 22 -5.45 5.28 0.40
C LEU A 22 -6.00 5.94 -0.86
N GLU A 23 -6.34 5.18 -1.90
CA GLU A 23 -6.84 5.72 -3.17
C GLU A 23 -7.98 6.73 -3.03
N PRO A 24 -9.01 6.51 -2.18
CA PRO A 24 -10.06 7.51 -2.00
C PRO A 24 -9.52 8.85 -1.48
N GLN A 25 -8.56 8.80 -0.56
CA GLN A 25 -7.98 10.01 0.01
C GLN A 25 -7.00 10.68 -0.98
N MET A 26 -6.30 9.89 -1.80
CA MET A 26 -5.48 10.40 -2.90
C MET A 26 -6.34 11.04 -4.00
N HIS A 27 -7.56 10.53 -4.24
CA HIS A 27 -8.52 11.11 -5.19
C HIS A 27 -8.92 12.51 -4.72
N ASP A 28 -9.33 12.64 -3.46
CA ASP A 28 -9.73 13.92 -2.85
C ASP A 28 -8.60 14.96 -2.86
N SER A 29 -7.34 14.53 -2.78
CA SER A 29 -6.18 15.40 -2.85
C SER A 29 -5.63 15.63 -4.27
N GLY A 30 -6.24 15.03 -5.31
CA GLY A 30 -5.80 15.10 -6.71
C GLY A 30 -4.53 14.28 -7.03
N LEU A 31 -4.04 13.48 -6.09
CA LEU A 31 -2.83 12.64 -6.23
C LEU A 31 -3.12 11.32 -6.96
N GLU A 32 -4.36 10.86 -7.00
CA GLU A 32 -4.72 9.61 -7.67
C GLU A 32 -4.29 9.62 -9.15
N GLN A 33 -4.48 10.73 -9.87
CA GLN A 33 -4.04 10.85 -11.26
C GLN A 33 -2.51 10.82 -11.41
N VAL A 34 -1.79 11.28 -10.40
CA VAL A 34 -0.32 11.26 -10.37
C VAL A 34 0.20 9.83 -10.22
N PHE A 35 -0.49 9.02 -9.41
CA PHE A 35 -0.11 7.63 -9.11
C PHE A 35 -0.92 6.57 -9.86
N ALA A 36 -1.73 6.96 -10.85
CA ALA A 36 -2.71 6.06 -11.47
C ALA A 36 -2.07 4.79 -12.03
N ARG A 37 -0.90 4.92 -12.68
CA ARG A 37 -0.16 3.78 -13.25
C ARG A 37 0.42 2.89 -12.17
N GLU A 38 0.94 3.49 -11.11
CA GLU A 38 1.52 2.80 -9.97
C GLU A 38 0.46 2.02 -9.20
N LEU A 39 -0.72 2.60 -8.99
CA LEU A 39 -1.87 1.95 -8.34
C LEU A 39 -2.41 0.80 -9.20
N ASP A 40 -2.50 0.97 -10.51
CA ASP A 40 -2.85 -0.12 -11.44
C ASP A 40 -1.83 -1.27 -11.39
N ALA A 41 -0.53 -0.95 -11.35
CA ALA A 41 0.52 -1.95 -11.21
C ALA A 41 0.42 -2.70 -9.86
N LEU A 42 0.13 -1.99 -8.77
CA LEU A 42 -0.07 -2.59 -7.45
C LEU A 42 -1.30 -3.52 -7.41
N ARG A 43 -2.41 -3.15 -8.06
CA ARG A 43 -3.59 -4.04 -8.22
C ARG A 43 -3.23 -5.31 -8.98
N ALA A 44 -2.61 -5.17 -10.14
CA ALA A 44 -2.19 -6.32 -10.95
C ALA A 44 -1.19 -7.22 -10.21
N PHE A 45 -0.33 -6.62 -9.39
CA PHE A 45 0.63 -7.35 -8.58
C PHE A 45 -0.05 -8.11 -7.43
N LEU A 46 -1.08 -7.53 -6.81
CA LEU A 46 -1.85 -8.14 -5.73
C LEU A 46 -2.48 -9.48 -6.13
N GLU A 47 -2.97 -9.57 -7.37
CA GLU A 47 -3.57 -10.79 -7.93
C GLU A 47 -2.57 -11.95 -8.06
N GLN A 48 -1.26 -11.64 -8.12
CA GLN A 48 -0.21 -12.62 -8.35
C GLN A 48 0.44 -13.13 -7.05
N VAL A 49 0.23 -12.44 -5.92
CA VAL A 49 0.95 -12.67 -4.65
C VAL A 49 0.87 -14.11 -4.15
N ASP A 50 -0.28 -14.76 -4.25
CA ASP A 50 -0.47 -16.15 -3.78
C ASP A 50 0.39 -17.17 -4.55
N GLY A 51 0.79 -16.84 -5.78
CA GLY A 51 1.66 -17.67 -6.61
C GLY A 51 3.15 -17.39 -6.43
N MET A 52 3.52 -16.37 -5.66
CA MET A 52 4.92 -15.93 -5.59
C MET A 52 5.74 -16.77 -4.61
N THR A 53 6.95 -17.13 -5.04
CA THR A 53 7.98 -17.62 -4.12
C THR A 53 8.69 -16.42 -3.51
N LEU A 54 8.51 -16.20 -2.20
CA LEU A 54 9.01 -15.04 -1.48
C LEU A 54 10.10 -15.41 -0.50
N VAL A 55 10.98 -14.45 -0.24
CA VAL A 55 11.98 -14.50 0.84
C VAL A 55 11.73 -13.37 1.83
N GLU A 56 11.99 -13.64 3.11
CA GLU A 56 11.76 -12.69 4.21
C GLU A 56 12.40 -11.33 3.95
N ALA A 57 13.64 -11.30 3.45
CA ALA A 57 14.38 -10.06 3.22
C ALA A 57 13.67 -9.12 2.25
N ASP A 58 13.06 -9.64 1.18
CA ASP A 58 12.34 -8.82 0.21
C ASP A 58 11.00 -8.33 0.74
N VAL A 59 10.30 -9.16 1.53
CA VAL A 59 9.06 -8.75 2.21
C VAL A 59 9.35 -7.63 3.22
N CYS A 60 10.42 -7.74 4.02
CA CYS A 60 10.83 -6.67 4.95
C CYS A 60 11.20 -5.37 4.24
N ARG A 61 11.86 -5.46 3.07
CA ARG A 61 12.18 -4.28 2.26
C ARG A 61 10.92 -3.60 1.77
N LEU A 62 9.92 -4.36 1.32
CA LEU A 62 8.66 -3.78 0.90
C LEU A 62 7.88 -3.19 2.07
N GLU A 63 7.81 -3.87 3.22
CA GLU A 63 7.19 -3.33 4.44
C GLU A 63 7.81 -1.99 4.83
N THR A 64 9.14 -1.89 4.77
CA THR A 64 9.86 -0.64 5.06
C THR A 64 9.53 0.43 4.03
N ALA A 65 9.54 0.09 2.74
CA ALA A 65 9.19 1.03 1.67
C ALA A 65 7.75 1.53 1.79
N THR A 66 6.80 0.64 2.12
CA THR A 66 5.41 0.99 2.40
C THR A 66 5.33 1.93 3.60
N ALA A 67 6.03 1.65 4.71
CA ALA A 67 6.02 2.53 5.88
C ALA A 67 6.57 3.94 5.55
N VAL A 68 7.67 4.02 4.79
CA VAL A 68 8.25 5.29 4.32
C VAL A 68 7.26 6.03 3.43
N PHE A 69 6.72 5.37 2.41
CA PHE A 69 5.72 5.95 1.50
C PHE A 69 4.53 6.54 2.26
N LEU A 70 3.96 5.77 3.20
CA LEU A 70 2.84 6.23 4.03
C LEU A 70 3.19 7.41 4.92
N SER A 71 4.44 7.53 5.35
CA SER A 71 4.90 8.67 6.17
C SER A 71 5.05 9.95 5.35
N GLU A 72 5.50 9.82 4.09
CA GLU A 72 5.72 10.93 3.17
C GLU A 72 4.43 11.40 2.49
N LEU A 73 3.48 10.48 2.27
CA LEU A 73 2.22 10.76 1.60
C LEU A 73 1.20 11.47 2.50
N ARG A 74 1.18 11.17 3.81
CA ARG A 74 0.24 11.76 4.78
C ARG A 74 0.22 13.30 4.76
N PRO A 75 1.37 14.01 4.76
CA PRO A 75 1.39 15.47 4.61
C PRO A 75 0.77 15.97 3.30
N SER A 76 0.95 15.22 2.21
CA SER A 76 0.49 15.61 0.85
C SER A 76 -1.00 15.41 0.64
N MET A 77 -1.62 14.46 1.35
CA MET A 77 -3.07 14.23 1.29
C MET A 77 -3.89 15.31 2.02
N GLY A 78 -3.22 16.25 2.69
CA GLY A 78 -3.85 17.28 3.50
C GLY A 78 -4.46 16.68 4.75
N THR A 79 -4.19 17.26 5.92
CA THR A 79 -5.05 17.01 7.07
C THR A 79 -6.46 17.38 6.63
N VAL A 80 -7.37 16.41 6.52
CA VAL A 80 -8.80 16.72 6.54
C VAL A 80 -9.01 17.34 7.93
N ALA A 81 -8.81 18.65 8.02
CA ALA A 81 -9.18 19.44 9.18
C ALA A 81 -10.68 19.28 9.24
N ARG A 82 -11.09 18.25 9.98
CA ARG A 82 -12.46 17.92 10.33
C ARG A 82 -13.09 19.23 10.75
N GLY A 83 -13.94 19.78 9.89
CA GLY A 83 -14.77 20.91 10.23
C GLY A 83 -15.55 20.53 11.49
N VAL A 84 -15.16 21.12 12.62
CA VAL A 84 -16.07 21.30 13.74
C VAL A 84 -16.37 22.79 13.76
N VAL A 85 -17.36 23.13 12.96
CA VAL A 85 -18.31 24.18 13.31
C VAL A 85 -19.05 23.68 14.56
N GLN A 86 -18.74 24.24 15.72
CA GLN A 86 -19.68 25.01 16.55
C GLN A 86 -18.97 25.51 17.82
#